data_AF-A0A2R6NMQ2-F1
#
_entry.id   AF-A0A2R6NMQ2-F1
#
_cell.length_a   1.000
_cell.length_b   1.000
_cell.length_c   1.000
_cell.angle_alpha   90.00
_cell.angle_beta   90.00
_cell.angle_gamma   90.00
#
_symmetry.space_group_name_H-M   'P 1'
#
loop_
_entity.id
_entity.type
_entity.pdbx_description
1 polymer ?
#
loop_
_entity_poly.entity_id
_entity_poly.type
_entity_poly.pdbx_seq_one_letter_code
_entity_poly.pdbx_strand_id
1 'polypeptide(L)'
;MSTIVLRRSIRRVPVLHRHVAASAPKGQQELPAENTLDSSEPKRHTTQPSAKTRALISIYHQAGDFISPDNLSAAIDKAFLDDVETPASLYQGRETSLGTLQQQMLERWKLPKVGTGKEQIIDRKRNPMPGRWSDMKSHRELAVMGALYGTDGSAEPSLEVLEEEAARIQEHLRRDAYEENRRG
;
A
#
# COMPACT_ATOMS: atom_id res chain seq x y z
N MET A 1 9.32 46.48 -8.59
CA MET A 1 8.58 45.85 -9.70
C MET A 1 8.45 44.37 -9.38
N SER A 2 7.24 43.89 -9.09
CA SER A 2 6.98 42.53 -8.58
C SER A 2 6.25 41.73 -9.65
N THR A 3 6.85 40.65 -10.16
CA THR A 3 6.25 39.79 -11.19
C THR A 3 5.56 38.60 -10.52
N ILE A 4 4.24 38.55 -10.59
CA ILE A 4 3.43 37.41 -10.16
C ILE A 4 3.36 36.41 -11.31
N VAL A 5 3.96 35.24 -11.13
CA VAL A 5 3.90 34.14 -12.11
C VAL A 5 2.70 33.25 -11.77
N LEU A 6 1.64 33.32 -12.58
CA LEU A 6 0.50 32.40 -12.49
C LEU A 6 0.89 31.01 -13.01
N ARG A 7 1.02 30.02 -12.11
CA ARG A 7 1.13 28.60 -12.49
C ARG A 7 -0.25 28.06 -12.84
N ARG A 8 -0.55 27.92 -14.14
CA ARG A 8 -1.71 27.17 -14.62
C ARG A 8 -1.51 25.67 -14.37
N SER A 9 -2.33 25.07 -13.50
CA SER A 9 -2.38 23.61 -13.36
C SER A 9 -3.25 23.02 -14.49
N ILE A 10 -2.63 22.24 -15.37
CA ILE A 10 -3.35 21.49 -16.40
C ILE A 10 -3.80 20.18 -15.74
N ARG A 11 -5.10 20.06 -15.45
CA ARG A 11 -5.70 18.81 -15.00
C ARG A 11 -5.75 17.85 -16.20
N ARG A 12 -4.95 16.79 -16.16
CA ARG A 12 -5.11 15.66 -17.11
C ARG A 12 -6.30 14.82 -16.65
N VAL A 13 -7.37 14.84 -17.43
CA VAL A 13 -8.54 13.99 -17.23
C VAL A 13 -8.25 12.63 -17.88
N PRO A 14 -8.47 11.48 -17.22
CA PRO A 14 -8.30 10.20 -17.88
C PRO A 14 -9.38 10.03 -18.97
N VAL A 15 -8.92 9.79 -20.20
CA VAL A 15 -9.78 9.44 -21.33
C VAL A 15 -10.13 7.97 -21.22
N LEU A 16 -11.39 7.65 -20.93
CA LEU A 16 -11.91 6.29 -20.98
C LEU A 16 -12.12 5.90 -22.45
N HIS A 17 -11.44 4.85 -22.90
CA HIS A 17 -11.67 4.25 -24.21
C HIS A 17 -13.05 3.58 -24.22
N ARG A 18 -13.98 4.16 -24.99
CA ARG A 18 -15.28 3.58 -25.28
C ARG A 18 -15.11 2.50 -26.35
N HIS A 19 -15.40 1.26 -26.03
CA HIS A 19 -15.57 0.21 -27.04
C HIS A 19 -16.84 0.52 -27.86
N VAL A 20 -16.64 0.95 -29.11
CA VAL A 20 -17.70 1.09 -30.11
C VAL A 20 -17.83 -0.27 -30.80
N ALA A 21 -18.99 -0.91 -30.66
CA ALA A 21 -19.32 -2.09 -31.44
C ALA A 21 -19.42 -1.68 -32.92
N ALA A 22 -18.53 -2.23 -33.74
CA ALA A 22 -18.52 -2.00 -35.18
C ALA A 22 -19.72 -2.69 -35.84
N SER A 23 -20.27 -2.00 -36.84
CA SER A 23 -21.39 -2.38 -37.69
C SER A 23 -21.34 -3.81 -38.24
N ALA A 24 -22.51 -4.42 -38.30
CA ALA A 24 -22.80 -5.67 -39.01
C ALA A 24 -22.53 -5.59 -40.53
N PRO A 25 -22.23 -6.71 -41.19
CA PRO A 25 -22.57 -6.91 -42.60
C PRO A 25 -23.94 -7.59 -42.71
N LYS A 26 -24.89 -6.91 -43.36
CA LYS A 26 -26.12 -7.49 -43.91
C LYS A 26 -25.78 -8.30 -45.16
N GLY A 27 -26.33 -9.50 -45.27
CA GLY A 27 -26.36 -10.29 -46.50
C GLY A 27 -27.53 -11.26 -46.51
N GLN A 28 -28.67 -10.81 -47.07
CA GLN A 28 -29.76 -11.57 -47.73
C GLN A 28 -30.60 -12.51 -46.82
N GLN A 29 -31.74 -12.09 -46.25
CA GLN A 29 -33.09 -11.96 -46.86
C GLN A 29 -33.57 -13.17 -47.66
N GLU A 30 -34.35 -14.05 -47.02
CA GLU A 30 -35.68 -14.48 -47.45
C GLU A 30 -36.59 -14.61 -46.19
N LEU A 31 -37.82 -14.08 -46.28
CA LEU A 31 -38.92 -14.16 -45.31
C LEU A 31 -40.04 -15.02 -45.95
N PRO A 32 -41.14 -15.37 -45.26
CA PRO A 32 -41.34 -15.76 -43.88
C PRO A 32 -42.10 -17.11 -43.80
N ALA A 33 -41.87 -17.93 -42.77
CA ALA A 33 -42.81 -19.00 -42.46
C ALA A 33 -42.96 -19.16 -40.95
N GLU A 34 -44.15 -18.80 -40.50
CA GLU A 34 -44.92 -19.53 -39.49
C GLU A 34 -44.36 -19.56 -38.06
N ASN A 35 -45.07 -18.83 -37.20
CA ASN A 35 -45.16 -19.13 -35.77
C ASN A 35 -45.53 -20.60 -35.58
N THR A 36 -44.57 -21.45 -35.30
CA THR A 36 -44.79 -22.67 -34.53
C THR A 36 -44.18 -22.49 -33.16
N LEU A 37 -45.04 -22.10 -32.22
CA LEU A 37 -44.98 -22.50 -30.82
C LEU A 37 -44.76 -24.02 -30.77
N ASP A 38 -43.50 -24.44 -30.72
CA ASP A 38 -43.16 -25.84 -30.55
C ASP A 38 -42.80 -26.10 -29.09
N SER A 39 -43.76 -26.74 -28.43
CA SER A 39 -43.64 -27.64 -27.29
C SER A 39 -42.69 -27.23 -26.16
N SER A 40 -43.34 -26.84 -25.06
CA SER A 40 -42.85 -26.94 -23.69
C SER A 40 -42.29 -28.33 -23.39
N GLU A 41 -40.98 -28.53 -23.59
CA GLU A 41 -40.23 -29.59 -22.93
C GLU A 41 -38.97 -29.01 -22.31
N PRO A 42 -38.82 -28.98 -20.97
CA PRO A 42 -37.57 -28.57 -20.36
C PRO A 42 -36.50 -29.58 -20.75
N LYS A 43 -35.49 -29.16 -21.53
CA LYS A 43 -34.29 -29.95 -21.80
C LYS A 43 -33.70 -30.41 -20.46
N ARG A 44 -33.97 -31.67 -20.09
CA ARG A 44 -33.42 -32.28 -18.88
C ARG A 44 -31.94 -32.54 -19.12
N HIS A 45 -31.09 -31.68 -18.57
CA HIS A 45 -29.67 -31.95 -18.47
C HIS A 45 -29.46 -33.07 -17.43
N THR A 46 -29.55 -34.33 -17.84
CA THR A 46 -29.42 -35.50 -16.94
C THR A 46 -28.00 -35.73 -16.43
N THR A 47 -27.02 -34.96 -16.93
CA THR A 47 -25.67 -34.92 -16.38
C THR A 47 -25.27 -33.45 -16.28
N GLN A 48 -25.60 -32.82 -15.15
CA GLN A 48 -25.08 -31.47 -14.89
C GLN A 48 -23.55 -31.58 -14.80
N PRO A 49 -22.77 -30.74 -15.53
CA PRO A 49 -21.32 -30.71 -15.35
C PRO A 49 -21.03 -30.42 -13.88
N SER A 50 -19.99 -31.05 -13.33
CA SER A 50 -19.56 -30.86 -11.93
C SER A 50 -19.42 -29.38 -11.54
N ALA A 51 -19.13 -28.50 -12.50
CA ALA A 51 -19.13 -27.06 -12.32
C ALA A 51 -20.50 -26.46 -11.94
N LYS A 52 -21.60 -26.93 -12.56
CA LYS A 52 -22.95 -26.42 -12.25
C LYS A 52 -23.46 -26.92 -10.90
N THR A 53 -23.18 -28.16 -10.53
CA THR A 53 -23.55 -28.67 -9.20
C THR A 53 -22.74 -27.97 -8.10
N ARG A 54 -21.44 -27.74 -8.32
CA ARG A 54 -20.61 -26.92 -7.41
C ARG A 54 -21.10 -25.48 -7.31
N ALA A 55 -21.50 -24.86 -8.43
CA ALA A 55 -22.09 -23.53 -8.42
C ALA A 55 -23.42 -23.50 -7.65
N LEU A 56 -24.27 -24.50 -7.83
CA LEU A 56 -25.54 -24.60 -7.09
C LEU A 56 -25.31 -24.80 -5.59
N ILE A 57 -24.33 -25.62 -5.20
CA ILE A 57 -23.91 -25.80 -3.81
C ILE A 57 -23.36 -24.48 -3.24
N SER A 58 -22.55 -23.76 -4.01
CA SER A 58 -22.05 -22.44 -3.62
C SER A 58 -23.18 -21.45 -3.38
N ILE A 59 -24.18 -21.41 -4.28
CA ILE A 59 -25.36 -20.56 -4.12
C ILE A 59 -26.17 -20.99 -2.89
N TYR A 60 -26.33 -22.30 -2.65
CA TYR A 60 -27.02 -22.82 -1.47
C TYR A 60 -26.36 -22.38 -0.16
N HIS A 61 -25.03 -22.42 -0.09
CA HIS A 61 -24.30 -21.93 1.08
C HIS A 61 -24.38 -20.41 1.24
N GLN A 62 -24.46 -19.66 0.13
CA GLN A 62 -24.62 -18.20 0.14
C GLN A 62 -26.06 -17.75 0.38
N ALA A 63 -27.04 -18.63 0.19
CA ALA A 63 -28.46 -18.29 0.29
C ALA A 63 -28.87 -17.84 1.71
N GLY A 64 -28.13 -18.25 2.75
CA GLY A 64 -28.34 -17.77 4.12
C GLY A 64 -28.07 -16.27 4.30
N ASP A 65 -27.21 -15.69 3.45
CA ASP A 65 -26.84 -14.27 3.46
C ASP A 65 -27.65 -13.43 2.45
N PHE A 66 -28.59 -14.04 1.73
CA PHE A 66 -29.40 -13.32 0.74
C PHE A 66 -30.39 -12.37 1.41
N ILE A 67 -30.56 -11.20 0.80
CA ILE A 67 -31.46 -10.17 1.30
C ILE A 67 -32.91 -10.60 1.03
N SER A 68 -33.66 -10.80 2.11
CA SER A 68 -35.09 -11.05 2.15
C SER A 68 -35.81 -9.82 2.74
N PRO A 69 -37.13 -9.66 2.53
CA PRO A 69 -37.88 -8.54 3.11
C PRO A 69 -37.75 -8.46 4.64
N ASP A 70 -37.64 -9.62 5.30
CA ASP A 70 -37.56 -9.73 6.76
C ASP A 70 -36.19 -9.33 7.31
N ASN A 71 -35.10 -9.55 6.54
CA ASN A 71 -33.73 -9.20 6.95
C ASN A 71 -33.21 -7.89 6.33
N LEU A 72 -33.97 -7.27 5.43
CA LEU A 72 -33.57 -6.06 4.70
C LEU A 72 -33.23 -4.90 5.63
N SER A 73 -34.05 -4.63 6.64
CA SER A 73 -33.80 -3.54 7.59
C SER A 73 -32.48 -3.74 8.34
N ALA A 74 -32.26 -4.96 8.86
CA ALA A 74 -31.02 -5.30 9.55
C ALA A 74 -29.80 -5.28 8.62
N ALA A 75 -29.97 -5.65 7.35
CA ALA A 75 -28.91 -5.58 6.34
C ALA A 75 -28.54 -4.13 5.97
N ILE A 76 -29.52 -3.22 5.91
CA ILE A 76 -29.30 -1.78 5.74
C ILE A 76 -28.54 -1.24 6.95
N ASP A 77 -29.03 -1.51 8.16
CA ASP A 77 -28.38 -1.05 9.39
C ASP A 77 -26.93 -1.53 9.46
N LYS A 78 -26.68 -2.82 9.18
CA LYS A 78 -25.33 -3.38 9.11
C LYS A 78 -24.45 -2.67 8.06
N ALA A 79 -24.96 -2.49 6.83
CA ALA A 79 -24.17 -1.90 5.75
C ALA A 79 -23.81 -0.41 6.00
N PHE A 80 -24.66 0.33 6.70
CA PHE A 80 -24.45 1.76 6.94
C PHE A 80 -23.90 2.10 8.33
N LEU A 81 -23.99 1.18 9.30
CA LEU A 81 -23.49 1.37 10.66
C LEU A 81 -22.19 0.59 10.94
N ASP A 82 -21.99 -0.60 10.34
CA ASP A 82 -20.79 -1.43 10.59
C ASP A 82 -19.61 -1.12 9.64
N ASP A 83 -19.81 -0.28 8.62
CA ASP A 83 -18.68 0.34 7.86
C ASP A 83 -17.90 1.35 8.72
N VAL A 84 -18.37 1.53 9.94
CA VAL A 84 -17.56 1.98 11.04
C VAL A 84 -16.80 0.74 11.58
N GLU A 85 -15.85 0.23 10.79
CA GLU A 85 -14.50 0.12 11.35
C GLU A 85 -14.15 1.54 11.84
N THR A 86 -14.73 1.93 12.97
CA THR A 86 -14.07 2.83 13.86
C THR A 86 -12.82 2.04 14.17
N PRO A 87 -11.64 2.48 13.74
CA PRO A 87 -10.54 2.28 14.64
C PRO A 87 -10.98 3.00 15.91
N ALA A 88 -11.57 2.26 16.86
CA ALA A 88 -11.52 2.63 18.26
C ALA A 88 -10.05 2.96 18.63
N SER A 89 -9.08 2.45 17.86
CA SER A 89 -7.68 2.87 17.89
C SER A 89 -7.33 4.30 17.38
N LEU A 90 -8.15 5.02 16.58
CA LEU A 90 -7.79 6.38 16.12
C LEU A 90 -8.31 7.47 17.05
N TYR A 91 -9.41 7.23 17.77
CA TYR A 91 -10.02 8.27 18.62
C TYR A 91 -10.24 7.86 20.08
N GLN A 92 -10.17 6.57 20.44
CA GLN A 92 -10.20 6.14 21.84
C GLN A 92 -8.76 6.08 22.39
N GLY A 93 -8.25 7.23 22.84
CA GLY A 93 -7.33 7.32 23.96
C GLY A 93 -6.15 6.34 24.01
N ARG A 94 -5.28 6.31 23.00
CA ARG A 94 -3.88 5.91 23.22
C ARG A 94 -3.08 7.09 23.75
N GLU A 95 -3.52 7.65 24.88
CA GLU A 95 -2.63 8.50 25.65
C GLU A 95 -1.46 7.62 26.11
N THR A 96 -0.26 7.96 25.65
CA THR A 96 0.96 7.27 26.10
C THR A 96 1.11 7.51 27.58
N SER A 97 1.22 6.44 28.38
CA SER A 97 1.40 6.58 29.82
C SER A 97 2.66 7.39 30.13
N LEU A 98 2.62 8.18 31.20
CA LEU A 98 3.74 9.07 31.58
C LEU A 98 5.07 8.31 31.70
N GLY A 99 5.06 7.07 32.21
CA GLY A 99 6.25 6.22 32.28
C GLY A 99 6.82 5.88 30.90
N THR A 100 5.97 5.59 29.91
CA THR A 100 6.42 5.33 28.54
C THR A 100 7.03 6.57 27.89
N LEU A 101 6.49 7.75 28.16
CA LEU A 101 7.04 9.02 27.67
C LEU A 101 8.41 9.33 28.28
N GLN A 102 8.57 9.11 29.59
CA GLN A 102 9.86 9.29 30.27
C GLN A 102 10.92 8.34 29.71
N GLN A 103 10.55 7.08 29.48
CA GLN A 103 11.46 6.11 28.87
C GLN A 103 11.88 6.54 27.45
N GLN A 104 10.94 6.97 26.61
CA GLN A 104 11.23 7.47 25.26
C GLN A 104 12.12 8.73 25.29
N MET A 105 11.90 9.62 26.26
CA MET A 105 12.72 10.81 26.47
C MET A 105 14.18 10.44 26.82
N LEU A 106 14.38 9.49 27.74
CA LEU A 106 15.70 8.99 28.09
C LEU A 106 16.39 8.28 26.91
N GLU A 107 15.64 7.51 26.12
CA GLU A 107 16.16 6.91 24.87
C GLU A 107 16.63 8.00 23.90
N ARG A 108 15.88 9.09 23.74
CA ARG A 108 16.24 10.21 22.87
C ARG A 108 17.47 11.00 23.33
N TRP A 109 17.69 11.09 24.64
CA TRP A 109 18.86 11.77 25.21
C TRP A 109 20.17 11.02 25.01
N LYS A 110 20.11 9.68 24.86
CA LYS A 110 21.27 8.86 24.54
C LYS A 110 21.70 8.95 23.07
N LEU A 111 20.83 9.50 22.21
CA LEU A 111 21.12 9.61 20.79
C LEU A 111 21.94 10.87 20.47
N PRO A 112 22.88 10.80 19.50
CA PRO A 112 23.59 11.96 19.00
C PRO A 112 22.63 13.10 18.60
N LYS A 113 23.02 14.34 18.91
CA LYS A 113 22.17 15.52 18.63
C LYS A 113 22.03 15.80 17.13
N VAL A 114 23.02 15.37 16.35
CA VAL A 114 23.12 15.44 14.89
C VAL A 114 23.09 14.01 14.31
N GLY A 115 22.18 13.75 13.36
CA GLY A 115 22.05 12.46 12.68
C GLY A 115 20.61 11.93 12.57
N THR A 116 20.38 11.07 11.57
CA THR A 116 19.09 10.42 11.23
C THR A 116 18.64 9.33 12.22
N GLY A 117 19.47 9.00 13.22
CA GLY A 117 19.18 7.93 14.20
C GLY A 117 17.90 8.16 15.03
N LYS A 118 17.42 9.41 15.14
CA LYS A 118 16.16 9.74 15.84
C LYS A 118 14.91 9.34 15.06
N GLU A 119 14.97 9.33 13.73
CA GLU A 119 13.85 8.94 12.86
C GLU A 119 13.73 7.42 12.79
N GLN A 120 14.87 6.73 12.64
CA GLN A 120 14.91 5.26 12.49
C GLN A 120 14.38 4.48 13.70
N ILE A 121 14.55 5.00 14.93
CA ILE A 121 14.10 4.30 16.15
C ILE A 121 12.58 4.41 16.34
N ILE A 122 11.97 5.49 15.87
CA ILE A 122 10.51 5.67 15.89
C ILE A 122 9.86 4.69 14.90
N ASP A 123 10.52 4.45 13.77
CA ASP A 123 10.03 3.54 12.72
C ASP A 123 10.20 2.07 13.08
N ARG A 124 11.31 1.67 13.74
CA ARG A 124 11.59 0.24 14.04
C ARG A 124 10.65 -0.40 15.08
N LYS A 125 10.03 0.38 15.98
CA LYS A 125 9.11 -0.13 17.03
C LYS A 125 7.63 -0.09 16.61
N ARG A 126 7.27 0.51 15.48
CA ARG A 126 5.90 0.46 14.96
C ARG A 126 5.74 -0.75 14.06
N ASN A 127 4.90 -1.70 14.50
CA ASN A 127 4.38 -2.77 13.66
C ASN A 127 3.94 -2.17 12.31
N PRO A 128 4.35 -2.73 11.16
CA PRO A 128 3.96 -2.21 9.85
C PRO A 128 2.47 -2.47 9.67
N MET A 129 1.66 -1.52 10.10
CA MET A 129 0.24 -1.51 9.82
C MET A 129 0.09 -1.13 8.34
N PRO A 130 -0.50 -1.99 7.49
CA PRO A 130 -0.63 -1.72 6.07
C PRO A 130 -1.64 -0.57 5.91
N GLY A 131 -1.17 0.64 5.61
CA GLY A 131 -2.07 1.79 5.44
C GLY A 131 -1.45 3.18 5.58
N ARG A 132 -0.21 3.32 6.06
CA ARG A 132 0.48 4.61 6.05
C ARG A 132 1.33 4.72 4.79
N TRP A 133 0.81 5.43 3.79
CA TRP A 133 1.50 5.74 2.53
C TRP A 133 2.89 6.35 2.77
N SER A 134 3.11 7.02 3.90
CA SER A 134 4.39 7.62 4.28
C SER A 134 5.44 6.66 4.87
N ASP A 135 5.05 5.46 5.30
CA ASP A 135 5.90 4.62 6.16
C ASP A 135 6.67 3.54 5.39
N MET A 136 6.34 3.32 4.11
CA MET A 136 7.08 2.42 3.24
C MET A 136 7.91 3.23 2.27
N LYS A 137 9.19 3.45 2.61
CA LYS A 137 10.15 4.02 1.65
C LYS A 137 10.16 3.14 0.41
N SER A 138 9.94 3.74 -0.76
CA SER A 138 9.98 3.01 -2.02
C SER A 138 11.37 2.41 -2.24
N HIS A 139 11.48 1.28 -2.93
CA HIS A 139 12.78 0.71 -3.31
C HIS A 139 13.69 1.73 -4.01
N ARG A 140 13.08 2.65 -4.78
CA ARG A 140 13.78 3.78 -5.40
C ARG A 140 14.36 4.76 -4.37
N GLU A 141 13.61 5.06 -3.31
CA GLU A 141 14.05 5.98 -2.26
C GLU A 141 15.18 5.38 -1.42
N LEU A 142 15.12 4.08 -1.14
CA LEU A 142 16.21 3.34 -0.50
C LEU A 142 17.47 3.34 -1.37
N ALA A 143 17.33 3.13 -2.69
CA ALA A 143 18.47 3.20 -3.62
C ALA A 143 19.08 4.61 -3.71
N VAL A 144 18.25 5.66 -3.72
CA VAL A 144 18.73 7.05 -3.71
C VAL A 144 19.42 7.37 -2.39
N MET A 145 18.86 6.96 -1.25
CA MET A 145 19.50 7.11 0.06
C MET A 145 20.85 6.40 0.10
N GLY A 146 20.92 5.16 -0.39
CA GLY A 146 22.16 4.41 -0.42
C GLY A 146 23.23 5.05 -1.30
N ALA A 147 22.85 5.57 -2.47
CA ALA A 147 23.80 6.28 -3.34
C ALA A 147 24.27 7.62 -2.76
N LEU A 148 23.39 8.37 -2.07
CA LEU A 148 23.71 9.69 -1.54
C LEU A 148 24.54 9.64 -0.26
N TYR A 149 24.23 8.68 0.61
CA TYR A 149 24.84 8.58 1.94
C TYR A 149 25.77 7.39 2.10
N GLY A 150 25.92 6.56 1.06
CA GLY A 150 26.71 5.33 1.13
C GLY A 150 26.16 4.35 2.15
N THR A 151 24.82 4.26 2.31
CA THR A 151 24.17 3.35 3.27
C THR A 151 23.56 2.15 2.57
N ASP A 152 23.48 1.01 3.27
CA ASP A 152 22.73 -0.16 2.79
C ASP A 152 21.20 0.04 2.95
N GLY A 153 20.41 -0.93 2.48
CA GLY A 153 18.94 -0.91 2.60
C GLY A 153 18.40 -0.94 4.05
N SER A 154 19.22 -1.32 5.03
CA SER A 154 18.97 -1.26 6.49
C SER A 154 19.30 0.11 7.09
N ALA A 155 19.75 1.06 6.26
CA ALA A 155 20.23 2.38 6.64
C ALA A 155 21.49 2.36 7.54
N GLU A 156 22.28 1.30 7.42
CA GLU A 156 23.60 1.18 8.02
C GLU A 156 24.67 1.64 7.02
N PRO A 157 25.82 2.18 7.44
CA PRO A 157 26.90 2.53 6.52
C PRO A 157 27.34 1.32 5.70
N SER A 158 27.56 1.52 4.41
CA SER A 158 28.11 0.49 3.54
C SER A 158 29.56 0.19 3.91
N LEU A 159 30.00 -1.02 3.60
CA LEU A 159 31.35 -1.50 3.89
C LEU A 159 32.43 -0.58 3.30
N GLU A 160 32.22 -0.07 2.08
CA GLU A 160 33.15 0.82 1.39
C GLU A 160 33.42 2.11 2.18
N VAL A 161 32.38 2.71 2.75
CA VAL A 161 32.48 3.92 3.59
C VAL A 161 33.25 3.63 4.88
N LEU A 162 33.04 2.45 5.48
CA LEU A 162 33.75 2.06 6.70
C LEU A 162 35.24 1.81 6.44
N GLU A 163 35.57 1.19 5.31
CA GLU A 163 36.96 0.95 4.91
C GLU A 163 37.69 2.26 4.61
N GLU A 164 37.04 3.22 3.94
CA GLU A 164 37.61 4.55 3.68
C GLU A 164 37.90 5.32 4.97
N GLU A 165 36.93 5.37 5.90
CA GLU A 165 37.12 6.08 7.17
C GLU A 165 38.18 5.38 8.06
N ALA A 166 38.23 4.04 8.05
CA ALA A 166 39.28 3.31 8.74
C ALA A 166 40.68 3.67 8.20
N ALA A 167 40.84 3.74 6.88
CA ALA A 167 42.09 4.15 6.24
C ALA A 167 42.45 5.60 6.58
N ARG A 168 41.47 6.52 6.55
CA ARG A 168 41.67 7.92 6.92
C ARG A 168 42.15 8.05 8.37
N ILE A 169 41.52 7.35 9.31
CA ILE A 169 41.92 7.36 10.73
C ILE A 169 43.35 6.84 10.90
N GLN A 170 43.72 5.75 10.22
CA GLN A 170 45.07 5.22 10.29
C GLN A 170 46.12 6.21 9.77
N GLU A 171 45.81 6.95 8.71
CA GLU A 171 46.71 7.98 8.18
C GLU A 171 46.87 9.16 9.15
N HIS A 172 45.78 9.59 9.80
CA HIS A 172 45.85 10.62 10.85
C HIS A 172 46.73 10.17 12.01
N LEU A 173 46.56 8.95 12.51
CA LEU A 173 47.40 8.40 13.58
C LEU A 173 48.87 8.34 13.18
N ARG A 174 49.17 7.98 11.91
CA ARG A 174 50.54 8.00 11.38
C ARG A 174 51.13 9.40 11.34
N ARG A 175 50.37 10.39 10.87
CA ARG A 175 50.81 11.79 10.82
C ARG A 175 51.07 12.32 12.23
N ASP A 176 50.16 12.07 13.18
CA ASP A 176 50.30 12.52 14.55
C ASP A 176 51.56 11.91 15.20
N ALA A 177 51.82 10.62 15.00
CA ALA A 177 53.04 9.96 15.46
C ALA A 177 54.32 10.52 14.82
N TYR A 178 54.26 10.95 13.56
CA TYR A 178 55.39 11.59 12.89
C TYR A 178 55.65 13.01 13.43
N GLU A 179 54.59 13.77 13.70
CA GLU A 179 54.70 15.11 14.28
C GLU A 179 55.22 15.09 15.72
N GLU A 180 54.82 14.10 16.52
CA GLU A 180 55.32 13.91 17.87
C GLU A 180 56.82 13.58 17.87
N ASN A 181 57.26 12.64 17.03
CA ASN A 181 58.68 12.29 16.86
C ASN A 181 59.53 13.43 16.28
N ARG A 182 58.93 14.41 15.59
CA ARG A 182 59.63 15.58 15.04
C ARG A 182 59.76 16.72 16.07
N ARG A 183 58.91 16.74 17.11
CA ARG A 183 58.91 17.76 18.16
C ARG A 183 59.69 17.37 19.43
N GLY A 184 59.97 16.08 19.63
CA GLY A 184 60.92 15.58 20.63
C GLY A 184 62.37 15.66 20.14
#